data_AF-J9B549-F1
#
_entry.id   AF-J9B549-F1
#
_cell.length_a   1.000
_cell.length_b   1.000
_cell.length_c   1.000
_cell.angle_alpha   90.00
_cell.angle_beta   90.00
_cell.angle_gamma   90.00
#
_symmetry.space_group_name_H-M   'P 1'
#
loop_
_entity.id
_entity.type
_entity.pdbx_description
1 polymer ?
#
loop_
_entity_poly.entity_id
_entity_poly.type
_entity_poly.pdbx_seq_one_letter_code
_entity_poly.pdbx_strand_id
1 'polypeptide(L)' 'MDCTGFMEWAVGNGAHHFGVDIRDCSNEGGKGLFATTDFRENETIISIPVGLIITAGFIAEMPNYCDVFKRF' A
#
# COMPACT_ATOMS: atom_id res chain seq x y z
N MET A 1 0.75 0.41 -16.18
CA MET A 1 1.25 1.35 -15.15
C MET A 1 2.18 0.56 -14.25
N ASP A 2 3.45 0.96 -14.21
CA ASP A 2 4.48 0.35 -13.37
C ASP A 2 4.20 0.65 -11.89
N CYS A 3 4.40 -0.35 -11.02
CA CYS A 3 4.17 -0.23 -9.56
C CYS A 3 5.47 0.02 -8.79
N THR A 4 6.61 0.09 -9.47
CA THR A 4 7.92 0.35 -8.87
C THR A 4 7.90 1.61 -8.01
N GLY A 5 7.34 2.71 -8.52
CA GLY A 5 7.25 3.96 -7.76
C GLY A 5 6.38 3.87 -6.49
N PHE A 6 5.35 3.02 -6.48
CA PHE A 6 4.54 2.80 -5.28
C PHE A 6 5.33 2.01 -4.21
N MET A 7 6.06 0.96 -4.63
CA MET A 7 6.87 0.16 -3.71
C MET A 7 8.03 0.97 -3.13
N GLU A 8 8.72 1.74 -3.97
CA GLU A 8 9.77 2.67 -3.54
C GLU A 8 9.23 3.72 -2.56
N TRP A 9 8.06 4.30 -2.85
CA TRP A 9 7.41 5.24 -1.95
C TRP A 9 7.05 4.59 -0.60
N ALA A 10 6.46 3.40 -0.62
CA ALA A 10 6.05 2.71 0.61
C ALA A 10 7.26 2.39 1.48
N VAL A 11 8.32 1.82 0.89
CA VAL A 11 9.59 1.53 1.58
C VAL A 11 10.24 2.80 2.10
N GLY A 12 10.27 3.88 1.30
CA GLY A 12 10.78 5.19 1.71
C GLY A 12 10.04 5.81 2.91
N ASN A 13 8.81 5.38 3.18
CA ASN A 13 8.00 5.79 4.33
C ASN A 13 7.94 4.74 5.45
N GLY A 14 8.85 3.75 5.45
CA GLY A 14 9.03 2.79 6.53
C GLY A 14 8.23 1.50 6.41
N ALA A 15 7.58 1.24 5.27
CA ALA A 15 7.08 -0.09 4.97
C ALA A 15 8.24 -1.07 4.72
N HIS A 16 8.01 -2.33 5.05
CA HIS A 16 8.95 -3.41 4.76
C HIS A 16 8.22 -4.52 4.02
N HIS A 17 8.90 -5.10 3.03
CA HIS A 17 8.45 -6.29 2.34
C HIS A 17 9.65 -7.19 2.04
N PHE A 18 9.40 -8.50 1.95
CA PHE A 18 10.42 -9.49 1.62
C PHE A 18 9.85 -10.49 0.61
N GLY A 19 10.61 -10.79 -0.44
CA GLY A 19 10.28 -11.88 -1.35
C GLY A 19 8.97 -11.71 -2.14
N VAL A 20 8.49 -10.48 -2.35
CA VAL A 20 7.23 -10.21 -3.07
C VAL A 20 7.38 -9.15 -4.14
N ASP A 21 6.67 -9.35 -5.25
CA ASP A 21 6.51 -8.39 -6.35
C ASP A 21 5.04 -8.14 -6.67
N ILE A 22 4.74 -6.95 -7.17
CA ILE A 22 3.41 -6.62 -7.73
C ILE A 22 3.40 -6.96 -9.21
N ARG A 23 2.42 -7.76 -9.64
CA ARG A 23 2.22 -8.10 -11.06
C ARG A 23 0.79 -7.80 -11.50
N ASP A 24 0.62 -7.64 -12.81
CA ASP A 24 -0.69 -7.46 -13.42
C ASP A 24 -1.34 -8.81 -13.70
N CYS A 25 -2.53 -9.01 -13.14
CA CYS A 25 -3.42 -10.13 -13.34
C CYS A 25 -4.60 -9.65 -14.20
N SER A 26 -4.31 -9.35 -15.46
CA SER A 26 -5.27 -8.76 -16.42
C SER A 26 -6.55 -9.58 -16.60
N ASN A 27 -6.53 -10.88 -16.27
CA ASN A 27 -7.68 -11.77 -16.38
C ASN A 27 -8.42 -12.01 -15.04
N GLU A 28 -7.91 -11.48 -13.92
CA GLU A 28 -8.42 -11.78 -12.56
C GLU A 28 -8.75 -10.53 -11.73
N GLY A 29 -8.82 -9.36 -12.36
CA GLY A 29 -9.35 -8.15 -11.71
C GLY A 29 -8.31 -7.12 -11.27
N GLY A 30 -7.12 -7.12 -11.86
CA GLY A 30 -6.14 -6.05 -11.66
C GLY A 30 -4.81 -6.57 -11.16
N LYS A 31 -4.26 -6.01 -10.08
CA LYS A 31 -2.89 -6.31 -9.63
C LYS A 31 -2.88 -7.24 -8.41
N GLY A 32 -1.88 -8.11 -8.35
CA GLY A 32 -1.67 -9.06 -7.26
C GLY A 32 -0.24 -9.05 -6.74
N LEU A 33 -0.05 -9.59 -5.54
CA LEU A 33 1.26 -9.86 -4.95
C LEU A 33 1.69 -11.29 -5.26
N PHE A 34 2.91 -11.45 -5.72
CA PHE A 34 3.49 -12.73 -6.12
C PHE A 34 4.75 -13.00 -5.33
N ALA A 35 4.87 -14.23 -4.83
CA ALA A 35 6.09 -14.72 -4.20
C ALA A 35 7.23 -14.79 -5.23
N THR A 36 8.42 -14.33 -4.83
CA THR A 36 9.67 -14.50 -5.57
C THR A 36 10.61 -15.51 -4.89
N THR A 37 10.19 -16.03 -3.74
CA THR A 37 10.89 -17.05 -2.96
C THR A 37 9.88 -17.89 -2.17
N ASP A 38 10.35 -18.97 -1.56
CA ASP A 38 9.52 -19.83 -0.71
C ASP A 38 9.36 -19.20 0.68
N PHE A 39 8.16 -19.30 1.25
CA PHE A 39 7.85 -18.80 2.59
C PHE A 39 7.53 -19.92 3.55
N ARG A 40 7.79 -19.69 4.83
CA ARG A 40 7.30 -20.55 5.90
C ARG A 40 5.91 -20.13 6.34
N GLU A 41 5.18 -21.07 6.90
CA GLU A 41 3.92 -20.76 7.57
C GLU A 41 4.16 -19.78 8.73
N ASN A 42 3.31 -18.76 8.85
CA ASN A 42 3.40 -17.67 9.83
C ASN A 42 4.63 -16.75 9.69
N GLU A 43 5.33 -16.79 8.54
CA GLU A 43 6.37 -15.82 8.24
C GLU A 43 5.78 -14.43 7.96
N THR A 44 6.37 -13.39 8.54
CA THR A 44 5.93 -12.01 8.29
C THR A 44 6.58 -11.52 7.00
N ILE A 45 5.77 -11.41 5.95
CA ILE A 45 6.23 -11.04 4.60
C ILE A 45 6.18 -9.53 4.37
N ILE A 46 5.21 -8.85 5.00
CA ILE A 46 4.93 -7.42 4.80
C ILE A 46 4.63 -6.78 6.16
N SER A 47 5.19 -5.60 6.39
CA SER A 47 4.88 -4.75 7.54
C SER A 47 4.60 -3.33 7.07
N ILE A 48 3.44 -2.79 7.46
CA ILE A 48 3.00 -1.45 7.06
C ILE A 48 2.86 -0.57 8.30
N PRO A 49 3.60 0.56 8.38
CA PRO A 49 3.40 1.55 9.42
C PRO A 49 1.98 2.09 9.42
N VAL A 50 1.40 2.29 10.61
CA VAL A 50 0.04 2.85 10.76
C VAL A 50 -0.11 4.23 10.09
N GLY A 51 0.98 5.01 10.03
CA GLY A 51 0.99 6.32 9.38
C GLY A 51 0.79 6.29 7.86
N LEU A 52 0.94 5.12 7.22
CA LEU A 52 0.63 4.94 5.80
C LEU A 52 -0.80 4.47 5.56
N ILE A 53 -1.54 4.15 6.62
CA ILE A 53 -2.92 3.69 6.51
C ILE A 53 -3.84 4.90 6.47
N ILE A 54 -4.55 5.04 5.36
CA ILE A 54 -5.62 6.02 5.25
C ILE A 54 -6.81 5.50 6.04
N THR A 55 -7.08 6.13 7.18
CA THR A 55 -8.23 5.82 8.05
C THR A 55 -9.20 6.99 8.07
N ALA A 56 -10.46 6.75 8.44
CA ALA A 56 -11.45 7.80 8.60
C ALA A 56 -11.00 8.86 9.64
N GLY A 57 -10.34 8.44 10.72
CA GLY A 57 -9.79 9.35 11.73
C GLY A 57 -8.66 10.21 11.18
N PHE A 58 -7.70 9.60 10.48
CA PHE A 58 -6.61 10.33 9.81
C PHE A 58 -7.13 11.42 8.88
N ILE A 59 -8.16 11.07 8.12
CA ILE A 59 -8.81 11.98 7.17
C ILE A 59 -9.59 13.09 7.88
N ALA A 60 -10.28 12.81 8.98
CA ALA A 60 -10.98 13.82 9.76
C ALA A 60 -10.04 14.85 10.41
N GLU A 61 -8.80 14.45 10.71
CA GLU A 61 -7.76 15.30 11.28
C GLU A 61 -6.89 16.01 10.23
N MET A 62 -7.04 15.69 8.94
CA MET A 62 -6.27 16.32 7.88
C MET A 62 -6.66 17.80 7.74
N PRO A 63 -5.68 18.73 7.81
CA PRO A 63 -5.93 20.14 7.57
C PRO A 63 -6.59 20.37 6.21
N ASN A 64 -7.65 21.17 6.19
CA ASN A 64 -8.41 21.54 5.00
C ASN A 64 -9.17 20.38 4.31
N TYR A 65 -9.21 19.16 4.88
CA TYR A 65 -9.99 18.08 4.27
C TYR A 65 -11.49 18.40 4.19
N CYS A 66 -12.03 19.05 5.23
CA CYS A 66 -13.40 19.53 5.25
C CYS A 66 -13.72 20.54 4.13
N ASP A 67 -12.70 21.26 3.63
CA ASP A 67 -12.89 22.24 2.56
C ASP A 67 -13.14 21.58 1.20
N VAL A 68 -12.71 20.33 1.01
CA VAL A 68 -12.97 19.53 -0.20
C VAL A 68 -14.47 19.27 -0.40
N PHE A 69 -15.24 19.20 0.70
CA PHE A 69 -16.68 18.95 0.64
C PHE A 69 -17.54 20.20 0.62
N LYS A 70 -16.94 21.39 0.74
CA LYS A 70 -17.68 22.64 0.60
C LYS A 70 -18.07 22.80 -0.87
N ARG A 71 -19.35 22.60 -1.17
CA ARG A 71 -19.93 22.99 -2.47
C ARG A 71 -20.03 24.51 -2.50
N PHE A 72 -19.43 25.12 -3.51
CA PHE A 72 -19.61 26.54 -3.84
C PHE A 72 -21.03 26.80 -4.33
#